data_AF-A0A2T3Z388-F1
#
_entry.id   AF-A0A2T3Z388-F1
#
_cell.length_a   1.000
_cell.length_b   1.000
_cell.length_c   1.000
_cell.angle_alpha   90.00
_cell.angle_beta   90.00
_cell.angle_gamma   90.00
#
_symmetry.space_group_name_H-M   'P 1'
#
loop_
_entity.id
_entity.type
_entity.pdbx_description
1 polymer ?
#
loop_
_entity_poly.entity_id
_entity_poly.type
_entity_poly.pdbx_seq_one_letter_code
_entity_poly.pdbx_strand_id
1 'polypeptide(L)'
;MKLMYFWSRIDLLLPYGNFTTDARRQVWQKFAKRAGGAERFNVRYKDYNRLSVLELNGREIKDLVKSARLFSMESEKHLTANRLVQLAEMRIEAMNMLNGDGDMV
;
A
#
# COMPACT_ATOMS: atom_id res chain seq x y z
N MET A 1 22.01 -9.97 25.51
CA MET A 1 22.46 -9.88 24.11
C MET A 1 21.66 -10.89 23.28
N LYS A 2 20.57 -10.47 22.62
CA LYS A 2 19.61 -11.38 21.94
C LYS A 2 19.12 -10.74 20.64
N LEU A 3 20.03 -10.55 19.69
CA LEU A 3 19.70 -10.08 18.32
C LEU A 3 20.11 -11.08 17.22
N MET A 4 20.79 -12.18 17.56
CA MET A 4 21.29 -13.14 16.55
C MET A 4 20.20 -14.02 15.90
N TYR A 5 18.96 -14.05 16.40
CA TYR A 5 17.96 -14.98 15.88
C TYR A 5 17.20 -14.46 14.64
N PHE A 6 17.25 -13.16 14.34
CA PHE A 6 16.44 -12.57 13.26
C PHE A 6 17.07 -12.72 11.87
N TRP A 7 18.39 -12.89 11.81
CA TRP A 7 19.14 -12.92 10.55
C TRP A 7 19.36 -14.33 9.99
N SER A 8 19.02 -15.38 10.74
CA SER A 8 19.26 -16.79 10.37
C SER A 8 18.37 -17.31 9.23
N ARG A 9 17.44 -16.52 8.68
CA ARG A 9 16.49 -16.97 7.63
C ARG A 9 16.35 -15.98 6.47
N ILE A 10 17.34 -15.12 6.27
CA ILE A 10 17.37 -14.23 5.12
C ILE A 10 18.44 -14.76 4.17
N ASP A 11 18.08 -15.76 3.37
CA ASP A 11 18.98 -16.38 2.41
C ASP A 11 19.23 -15.49 1.18
N LEU A 12 18.35 -14.51 0.93
CA LEU A 12 18.41 -13.67 -0.26
C LEU A 12 17.86 -12.27 -0.01
N LEU A 13 18.72 -11.26 -0.14
CA LEU A 13 18.37 -9.86 -0.26
C LEU A 13 18.48 -9.46 -1.73
N LEU A 14 17.36 -9.45 -2.45
CA LEU A 14 17.33 -8.92 -3.82
C LEU A 14 17.11 -7.40 -3.75
N PRO A 15 18.05 -6.56 -4.22
CA PRO A 15 17.79 -5.15 -4.41
C PRO A 15 16.81 -5.00 -5.58
N TYR A 16 15.52 -4.99 -5.26
CA TYR A 16 14.51 -4.56 -6.20
C TYR A 16 14.53 -3.03 -6.22
N GLY A 17 14.76 -2.46 -7.40
CA GLY A 17 14.55 -1.03 -7.60
C GLY A 17 13.10 -0.64 -7.31
N ASN A 18 12.88 0.62 -6.99
CA ASN A 18 11.54 1.15 -6.80
C ASN A 18 10.71 0.88 -8.05
N PHE A 19 9.45 0.50 -7.85
CA PHE A 19 8.52 0.32 -8.97
C PHE A 19 8.41 1.62 -9.76
N THR A 20 8.46 1.53 -11.10
CA THR A 20 8.05 2.65 -11.95
C THR A 20 6.58 2.98 -11.68
N THR A 21 6.16 4.21 -11.97
CA THR A 21 4.74 4.63 -11.87
C THR A 21 3.81 3.64 -12.56
N ASP A 22 4.16 3.18 -13.76
CA ASP A 22 3.37 2.18 -14.49
C ASP A 22 3.33 0.82 -13.80
N ALA A 23 4.44 0.37 -13.22
CA ALA A 23 4.47 -0.87 -12.45
C ALA A 23 3.58 -0.76 -11.21
N ARG A 24 3.65 0.35 -10.44
CA ARG A 24 2.75 0.60 -9.30
C ARG A 24 1.29 0.60 -9.72
N ARG A 25 0.98 1.20 -10.86
CA ARG A 25 -0.37 1.22 -11.42
C ARG A 25 -0.92 -0.18 -11.67
N GLN A 26 -0.12 -1.04 -12.30
CA GLN A 26 -0.50 -2.44 -12.54
C GLN A 26 -0.69 -3.21 -11.22
N VAL A 27 0.16 -2.96 -10.23
CA VAL A 27 0.07 -3.57 -8.90
C VAL A 27 -1.24 -3.16 -8.20
N TRP A 28 -1.57 -1.87 -8.21
CA TRP A 28 -2.85 -1.36 -7.69
C TRP A 28 -4.06 -2.00 -8.37
N GLN A 29 -4.05 -2.07 -9.71
CA GLN A 29 -5.13 -2.69 -10.48
C GLN A 29 -5.28 -4.17 -10.13
N LYS A 30 -4.18 -4.92 -10.07
CA LYS A 30 -4.19 -6.36 -9.75
C LYS A 30 -4.78 -6.61 -8.36
N PHE A 31 -4.32 -5.86 -7.34
CA PHE A 31 -4.80 -6.07 -5.98
C PHE A 31 -6.23 -5.59 -5.77
N ALA A 32 -6.61 -4.43 -6.31
CA ALA A 32 -7.99 -3.95 -6.25
C ALA A 32 -8.95 -4.92 -6.94
N LYS A 33 -8.60 -5.43 -8.14
CA LYS A 33 -9.37 -6.47 -8.85
C LYS A 33 -9.54 -7.72 -7.98
N ARG A 34 -8.46 -8.22 -7.37
CA ARG A 34 -8.51 -9.40 -6.49
C ARG A 34 -9.33 -9.18 -5.21
N ALA A 35 -9.42 -7.94 -4.72
CA ALA A 35 -10.10 -7.61 -3.48
C ALA A 35 -11.62 -7.38 -3.63
N GLY A 36 -12.16 -7.41 -4.85
CA GLY A 36 -13.57 -7.18 -5.16
C GLY A 36 -13.81 -6.22 -6.33
N GLY A 37 -12.75 -5.70 -6.95
CA GLY A 37 -12.83 -4.92 -8.18
C GLY A 37 -13.66 -3.64 -8.09
N ALA A 38 -14.25 -3.25 -9.22
CA ALA A 38 -15.03 -2.03 -9.33
C ALA A 38 -16.30 -2.06 -8.46
N GLU A 39 -16.90 -3.24 -8.25
CA GLU A 39 -18.11 -3.39 -7.42
C GLU A 39 -17.87 -2.97 -5.98
N ARG A 40 -16.69 -3.26 -5.43
CA ARG A 40 -16.38 -2.96 -4.02
C ARG A 40 -15.69 -1.62 -3.82
N PHE A 41 -14.81 -1.22 -4.74
CA PHE A 41 -13.97 -0.03 -4.58
C PHE A 41 -14.33 1.16 -5.48
N ASN A 42 -15.17 0.95 -6.51
CA ASN A 42 -15.54 1.96 -7.52
C ASN A 42 -14.34 2.79 -8.03
N VAL A 43 -13.18 2.15 -8.21
CA VAL A 43 -11.93 2.80 -8.65
C VAL A 43 -11.91 2.90 -10.17
N ARG A 44 -11.82 4.12 -10.68
CA ARG A 44 -11.74 4.39 -12.13
C ARG A 44 -10.28 4.49 -12.56
N TYR A 45 -10.07 4.48 -13.88
CA TYR A 45 -8.73 4.60 -14.49
C TYR A 45 -7.93 5.82 -13.99
N LYS A 46 -8.61 6.96 -13.79
CA LYS A 46 -8.00 8.20 -13.25
C LYS A 46 -7.53 8.06 -11.80
N ASP A 47 -8.18 7.23 -11.02
CA ASP A 47 -7.83 7.02 -9.61
C ASP A 47 -6.58 6.15 -9.51
N TYR A 48 -6.42 5.17 -10.42
CA TYR A 48 -5.18 4.42 -10.54
C TYR A 48 -3.97 5.28 -10.94
N ASN A 49 -4.16 6.36 -11.71
CA ASN A 49 -3.10 7.35 -11.98
C ASN A 49 -2.66 8.04 -10.69
N ARG A 50 -3.63 8.48 -9.87
CA ARG A 50 -3.36 9.14 -8.59
C ARG A 50 -2.68 8.19 -7.59
N LEU A 51 -3.10 6.92 -7.56
CA LEU A 51 -2.49 5.91 -6.70
C LEU A 51 -1.07 5.52 -7.18
N SER A 52 -0.79 5.61 -8.48
CA SER A 52 0.52 5.23 -9.02
C SER A 52 1.63 6.24 -8.74
N VAL A 53 1.30 7.51 -8.49
CA VAL A 53 2.31 8.51 -8.13
C VAL A 53 2.79 8.35 -6.69
N LEU A 54 2.02 7.67 -5.83
CA LEU A 54 2.39 7.37 -4.45
C LEU A 54 3.54 6.35 -4.43
N GLU A 55 4.63 6.68 -3.75
CA GLU A 55 5.84 5.85 -3.66
C GLU A 55 5.69 4.70 -2.65
N LEU A 56 4.68 3.86 -2.90
CA LEU A 56 4.43 2.65 -2.12
C LEU A 56 4.97 1.42 -2.85
N ASN A 57 5.60 0.53 -2.10
CA ASN A 57 6.03 -0.77 -2.60
C ASN A 57 4.85 -1.76 -2.66
N GLY A 58 5.09 -2.91 -3.30
CA GLY A 58 4.04 -3.89 -3.59
C GLY A 58 3.45 -4.55 -2.34
N ARG A 59 4.22 -4.62 -1.24
CA ARG A 59 3.72 -5.12 0.05
C ARG A 59 2.80 -4.08 0.69
N GLU A 60 3.22 -2.83 0.71
CA GLU A 60 2.43 -1.73 1.27
C GLU A 60 1.11 -1.54 0.52
N ILE A 61 1.14 -1.57 -0.82
CA ILE A 61 -0.06 -1.50 -1.65
C ILE A 61 -1.00 -2.67 -1.32
N LYS A 62 -0.48 -3.90 -1.25
CA LYS A 62 -1.26 -5.09 -0.93
C LYS A 62 -1.93 -4.99 0.44
N ASP A 63 -1.17 -4.60 1.45
CA ASP A 63 -1.65 -4.50 2.83
C ASP A 63 -2.71 -3.40 2.95
N LEU A 64 -2.52 -2.28 2.26
CA LEU A 64 -3.50 -1.20 2.25
C LEU A 64 -4.81 -1.62 1.61
N VAL A 65 -4.76 -2.26 0.42
CA VAL A 65 -5.97 -2.78 -0.25
C VAL A 65 -6.68 -3.81 0.63
N LYS A 66 -5.93 -4.65 1.36
CA LYS A 66 -6.50 -5.62 2.30
C LYS A 66 -7.22 -4.93 3.46
N SER A 67 -6.61 -3.92 4.08
CA SER A 67 -7.23 -3.15 5.17
C SER A 67 -8.45 -2.38 4.68
N ALA A 68 -8.38 -1.75 3.50
CA ALA A 68 -9.50 -1.05 2.90
C ALA A 68 -10.68 -2.00 2.57
N ARG A 69 -10.38 -3.25 2.16
CA ARG A 69 -11.37 -4.30 1.96
C ARG A 69 -12.06 -4.69 3.27
N LEU A 70 -11.31 -4.84 4.36
CA LEU A 70 -11.85 -5.19 5.67
C LEU A 70 -12.76 -4.06 6.18
N PHE A 71 -12.30 -2.81 6.05
CA PHE A 71 -13.09 -1.64 6.41
C PHE A 71 -14.41 -1.54 5.64
N SER A 72 -14.42 -1.85 4.34
CA SER A 72 -15.66 -1.87 3.54
C SER A 72 -16.62 -3.00 3.94
N MET A 73 -16.11 -4.08 4.53
CA MET A 73 -16.94 -5.19 5.00
C MET A 73 -17.63 -4.85 6.33
N GLU A 74 -16.95 -4.12 7.21
CA GLU A 74 -17.47 -3.74 8.52
C GLU A 74 -18.46 -2.57 8.46
N SER A 75 -18.31 -1.66 7.49
CA SER A 75 -19.09 -0.41 7.43
C SER A 75 -20.33 -0.45 6.53
N GLU A 76 -20.71 -1.60 5.96
CA GLU A 76 -21.78 -1.81 4.95
C GLU A 76 -21.74 -0.85 3.73
N LYS A 77 -20.72 0.01 3.63
CA LYS A 77 -20.58 1.04 2.60
C LYS A 77 -19.48 0.64 1.62
N HIS A 78 -19.77 0.83 0.34
CA HIS A 78 -18.77 0.72 -0.73
C HIS A 78 -17.65 1.73 -0.47
N LEU A 79 -16.40 1.24 -0.47
CA LEU A 79 -15.26 2.11 -0.28
C LEU A 79 -15.05 2.89 -1.58
N THR A 80 -15.18 4.23 -1.54
CA THR A 80 -14.96 5.04 -2.74
C THR A 80 -13.47 5.14 -3.06
N ALA A 81 -13.12 5.29 -4.34
CA ALA A 81 -11.75 5.50 -4.80
C ALA A 81 -11.03 6.63 -4.05
N ASN A 82 -11.72 7.75 -3.77
CA ASN A 82 -11.17 8.85 -2.97
C ASN A 82 -10.76 8.41 -1.56
N ARG A 83 -11.52 7.51 -0.93
CA ARG A 83 -11.18 7.01 0.41
C ARG A 83 -9.94 6.12 0.37
N LEU A 84 -9.77 5.34 -0.70
CA LEU A 84 -8.57 4.54 -0.91
C LEU A 84 -7.32 5.42 -1.09
N VAL A 85 -7.45 6.51 -1.84
CA VAL A 85 -6.38 7.51 -2.01
C VAL A 85 -6.04 8.17 -0.67
N GLN A 86 -7.04 8.63 0.09
CA GLN A 86 -6.83 9.21 1.43
C GLN A 86 -6.10 8.25 2.37
N LEU A 87 -6.51 6.98 2.42
CA LEU A 87 -5.85 5.97 3.25
C LEU A 87 -4.37 5.77 2.86
N ALA A 88 -4.05 5.91 1.56
CA ALA A 88 -2.69 5.79 1.07
C ALA A 88 -1.84 7.02 1.41
N GLU A 89 -2.40 8.22 1.28
CA GLU A 89 -1.77 9.47 1.70
C GLU A 89 -1.49 9.48 3.22
N MET A 90 -2.49 9.13 4.04
CA MET A 90 -2.33 9.03 5.50
C MET A 90 -1.25 8.02 5.90
N ARG A 91 -1.12 6.90 5.18
CA ARG A 91 -0.08 5.91 5.44
C ARG A 91 1.31 6.46 5.13
N ILE A 92 1.47 7.19 4.01
CA ILE A 92 2.75 7.81 3.66
C ILE A 92 3.13 8.86 4.69
N GLU A 93 2.18 9.70 5.11
CA GLU A 93 2.39 10.70 6.15
C GLU A 93 2.85 10.05 7.46
N ALA A 94 2.15 8.99 7.91
CA ALA A 94 2.54 8.25 9.11
C ALA A 94 3.93 7.62 8.99
N MET A 95 4.31 7.08 7.82
CA MET A 95 5.64 6.55 7.57
C MET A 95 6.71 7.64 7.62
N ASN A 96 6.43 8.81 7.05
CA ASN A 96 7.34 9.96 7.08
C ASN A 96 7.53 10.48 8.51
N MET A 97 6.48 10.53 9.32
CA MET A 97 6.56 10.89 10.74
C MET A 97 7.46 9.90 11.51
N LEU A 98 7.26 8.60 11.32
CA LEU A 98 8.07 7.56 11.98
C LEU A 98 9.54 7.57 11.55
N ASN A 99 9.82 7.95 10.30
CA ASN A 99 11.19 8.08 9.80
C ASN A 99 11.84 9.41 10.24
N GLY A 100 11.05 10.47 10.45
CA GLY A 100 11.50 11.80 10.86
C GLY A 100 11.87 11.92 12.33
N ASP A 101 11.32 11.07 13.20
CA ASP A 101 11.70 11.00 14.63
C ASP A 101 13.03 10.25 14.87
N GLY A 102 13.64 9.69 13.81
CA GLY A 102 14.91 8.95 13.88
C GLY A 102 16.19 9.81 13.87
N ASP A 103 16.08 11.12 13.60
CA ASP A 103 17.22 12.05 13.47
C ASP A 103 17.36 13.02 14.69
N MET A 104 16.70 12.73 15.81
CA MET A 104 16.90 13.46 17.07
C MET A 104 17.17 12.53 18.26
N VAL A 105 18.24 11.73 18.22
CA VAL A 105 19.08 11.39 19.40
C VAL A 105 20.50 11.06 18.96
#